data_AF-A0AAV6MU65-F1
#
_entry.id   AF-A0AAV6MU65-F1
#
_cell.length_a   1.000
_cell.length_b   1.000
_cell.length_c   1.000
_cell.angle_alpha   90.00
_cell.angle_beta   90.00
_cell.angle_gamma   90.00
#
_symmetry.space_group_name_H-M   'P 1'
#
loop_
_entity.id
_entity.type
_entity.pdbx_description
1 polymer ?
#
loop_
_entity_poly.entity_id
_entity_poly.type
_entity_poly.pdbx_seq_one_letter_code
_entity_poly.pdbx_strand_id
1 'polypeptide(L)'
;MAFSACSSQRLALFFVFFVFFIVHPVLGDPATQQRIDRVCRQMEDYGFCNRTFSENLRGPVDDVGLTLIANDQVLRNASNTYEFIEQLQARTSDPATRAALENCRIGCSQVREAFEQASYYFNKRDYASMVKVERDAPRGEAFCRPPTTASRLVERKRELRILIAMSVVAGHILAP
;
A
#
# COMPACT_ATOMS: atom_id res chain seq x y z
N MET A 1 57.62 -36.01 7.21
CA MET A 1 57.87 -35.14 6.05
C MET A 1 56.56 -35.11 5.25
N ALA A 2 55.66 -34.15 5.47
CA ALA A 2 55.68 -32.74 5.07
C ALA A 2 55.23 -32.54 3.59
N PHE A 3 53.98 -32.04 3.50
CA PHE A 3 53.33 -31.21 2.47
C PHE A 3 53.22 -31.69 1.00
N SER A 4 51.97 -31.82 0.54
CA SER A 4 51.53 -31.05 -0.63
C SER A 4 50.01 -30.85 -0.61
N ALA A 5 49.60 -29.64 -0.23
CA ALA A 5 48.25 -29.14 -0.34
C ALA A 5 48.28 -27.99 -1.35
N CYS A 6 47.52 -28.06 -2.46
CA CYS A 6 46.95 -26.87 -3.08
C CYS A 6 46.01 -27.23 -4.24
N SER A 7 45.03 -26.35 -4.47
CA SER A 7 44.45 -26.09 -5.79
C SER A 7 43.14 -26.79 -6.21
N SER A 8 42.19 -27.03 -5.30
CA SER A 8 40.79 -27.20 -5.75
C SER A 8 39.71 -26.59 -4.85
N GLN A 9 40.08 -26.03 -3.69
CA GLN A 9 39.12 -25.55 -2.70
C GLN A 9 38.93 -24.02 -2.68
N ARG A 10 39.69 -23.26 -3.49
CA ARG A 10 39.62 -21.79 -3.54
C ARG A 10 38.64 -21.23 -4.58
N LEU A 11 38.13 -22.06 -5.52
CA LEU A 11 37.24 -21.61 -6.59
C LEU A 11 35.74 -21.65 -6.22
N ALA A 12 35.34 -22.52 -5.28
CA ALA A 12 33.94 -22.63 -4.88
C ALA A 12 33.49 -21.51 -3.92
N LEU A 13 34.42 -20.94 -3.12
CA LEU A 13 34.10 -19.88 -2.15
C LEU A 13 34.00 -18.49 -2.81
N PHE A 14 34.59 -18.29 -3.98
CA PHE A 14 34.49 -17.01 -4.71
C PHE A 14 33.13 -16.82 -5.38
N PHE A 15 32.48 -17.91 -5.81
CA PHE A 15 31.17 -17.83 -6.48
C PHE A 15 30.02 -17.55 -5.51
N VAL A 16 30.11 -18.00 -4.25
CA VAL A 16 29.07 -17.73 -3.24
C VAL A 16 29.10 -16.27 -2.75
N PHE A 17 30.27 -15.63 -2.76
CA PHE A 17 30.40 -14.23 -2.35
C PHE A 17 29.92 -13.24 -3.44
N PHE A 18 30.08 -13.57 -4.72
CA PHE A 18 29.71 -12.66 -5.81
C PHE A 18 28.20 -12.56 -6.06
N VAL A 19 27.41 -13.56 -5.70
CA VAL A 19 25.95 -13.52 -5.87
C VAL A 19 25.27 -12.62 -4.83
N PHE A 20 25.89 -12.40 -3.66
CA PHE A 20 25.35 -11.50 -2.63
C PHE A 20 25.55 -10.01 -2.91
N PHE A 21 26.51 -9.63 -3.77
CA PHE A 21 26.83 -8.22 -4.05
C PHE A 21 26.02 -7.58 -5.19
N ILE A 22 25.17 -8.33 -5.89
CA ILE A 22 24.37 -7.78 -7.01
C ILE A 22 22.96 -7.36 -6.55
N VAL A 23 22.60 -7.59 -5.28
CA VAL A 23 21.43 -6.95 -4.69
C VAL A 23 21.91 -5.70 -3.97
N HIS A 24 22.12 -4.62 -4.72
CA HIS A 24 22.13 -3.31 -4.10
C HIS A 24 20.74 -3.19 -3.46
N PRO A 25 20.61 -3.07 -2.12
CA PRO A 25 19.38 -2.51 -1.61
C PRO A 25 19.27 -1.17 -2.35
N VAL A 26 18.12 -0.92 -2.99
CA VAL A 26 17.77 0.44 -3.39
C VAL A 26 17.72 1.20 -2.07
N LEU A 27 18.88 1.68 -1.63
CA LEU A 27 19.03 2.68 -0.59
C LEU A 27 18.31 3.87 -1.21
N GLY A 28 17.03 3.99 -0.84
CA GLY A 28 16.21 5.09 -1.26
C GLY A 28 16.98 6.37 -0.99
N ASP A 29 16.92 7.30 -1.94
CA ASP A 29 17.49 8.63 -1.78
C ASP A 29 17.17 9.15 -0.36
N PRO A 30 18.17 9.58 0.44
CA PRO A 30 17.95 9.91 1.84
C PRO A 30 16.86 10.96 2.05
N ALA A 31 16.70 11.91 1.12
CA ALA A 31 15.63 12.89 1.18
C ALA A 31 14.25 12.25 0.97
N THR A 32 14.12 11.36 -0.03
CA THR A 32 12.92 10.56 -0.27
C THR A 32 12.56 9.73 0.96
N GLN A 33 13.53 9.06 1.59
CA GLN A 33 13.30 8.27 2.80
C GLN A 33 12.83 9.13 3.98
N GLN A 34 13.40 10.34 4.15
CA GLN A 34 12.93 11.27 5.19
C GLN A 34 11.48 11.72 4.96
N ARG A 35 11.05 11.87 3.70
CA ARG A 35 9.66 12.18 3.36
C ARG A 35 8.73 11.00 3.66
N ILE A 36 9.13 9.79 3.27
CA ILE A 36 8.40 8.55 3.62
C ILE A 36 8.24 8.44 5.13
N ASP A 37 9.32 8.64 5.89
CA ASP A 37 9.31 8.59 7.35
C ASP A 37 8.33 9.59 7.97
N ARG A 38 8.22 10.80 7.39
CA ARG A 38 7.28 11.84 7.85
C ARG A 38 5.83 11.38 7.74
N VAL A 39 5.48 10.65 6.69
CA VAL A 39 4.15 10.06 6.52
C VAL A 39 3.99 8.83 7.40
N CYS A 40 4.92 7.87 7.31
CA CYS A 40 4.78 6.56 7.91
C CYS A 40 4.84 6.55 9.44
N ARG A 41 5.50 7.52 10.08
CA ARG A 41 5.48 7.65 11.55
C ARG A 41 4.11 8.06 12.11
N GLN A 42 3.20 8.52 11.25
CA GLN A 42 1.81 8.85 11.63
C GLN A 42 0.86 7.67 11.40
N MET A 43 1.34 6.59 10.80
CA MET A 43 0.54 5.41 10.51
C MET A 43 0.56 4.43 11.68
N GLU A 44 -0.52 3.69 11.86
CA GLU A 44 -0.58 2.60 12.84
C GLU A 44 0.36 1.44 12.52
N ASP A 45 0.78 1.32 11.26
CA ASP A 45 1.75 0.34 10.79
C ASP A 45 2.78 1.01 9.89
N TYR A 46 3.88 1.42 10.52
CA TYR A 46 5.02 1.99 9.83
C TYR A 46 5.61 1.01 8.80
N GLY A 47 5.67 -0.28 9.12
CA GLY A 47 6.28 -1.29 8.26
C GLY A 47 5.50 -1.49 6.96
N PHE A 48 4.17 -1.56 7.06
CA PHE A 48 3.28 -1.58 5.90
C PHE A 48 3.39 -0.31 5.07
N CYS A 49 3.37 0.87 5.71
CA CYS A 49 3.50 2.15 5.00
C CYS A 49 4.83 2.27 4.25
N ASN A 50 5.95 2.00 4.93
CA ASN A 50 7.28 2.11 4.34
C ASN A 50 7.46 1.13 3.18
N ARG A 51 6.99 -0.11 3.35
CA ARG A 51 7.00 -1.13 2.29
C ARG A 51 6.20 -0.67 1.08
N THR A 52 4.98 -0.18 1.31
CA THR A 52 4.08 0.32 0.26
C THR A 52 4.75 1.39 -0.58
N PHE A 53 5.41 2.38 0.01
CA PHE A 53 6.17 3.35 -0.77
C PHE A 53 7.36 2.71 -1.48
N SER A 54 8.22 1.97 -0.77
CA SER A 54 9.44 1.39 -1.32
C SER A 54 9.21 0.48 -2.53
N GLU A 55 8.11 -0.28 -2.55
CA GLU A 55 7.76 -1.20 -3.64
C GLU A 55 7.18 -0.47 -4.86
N ASN A 56 6.79 0.81 -4.72
CA ASN A 56 6.13 1.58 -5.77
C ASN A 56 6.93 2.80 -6.25
N LEU A 57 8.12 3.02 -5.68
CA LEU A 57 9.05 4.03 -6.17
C LEU A 57 9.75 3.56 -7.45
N ARG A 58 9.99 4.52 -8.36
CA ARG A 58 10.83 4.33 -9.56
C ARG A 58 12.11 5.18 -9.53
N GLY A 59 12.41 5.76 -8.37
CA GLY A 59 13.49 6.72 -8.16
C GLY A 59 13.14 7.70 -7.02
N PRO A 60 13.97 8.73 -6.81
CA PRO A 60 13.69 9.79 -5.85
C PRO A 60 12.38 10.53 -6.18
N VAL A 61 11.61 10.89 -5.16
CA VAL A 61 10.35 11.63 -5.32
C VAL A 61 10.19 12.71 -4.24
N ASP A 62 9.44 13.76 -4.58
CA ASP A 62 8.99 14.77 -3.64
C ASP A 62 7.66 14.39 -2.96
N ASP A 63 7.10 15.31 -2.16
CA ASP A 63 5.83 15.07 -1.47
C ASP A 63 4.66 14.90 -2.47
N VAL A 64 4.73 15.52 -3.66
CA VAL A 64 3.73 15.36 -4.72
C VAL A 64 3.77 13.93 -5.27
N GLY A 65 4.96 13.40 -5.52
CA GLY A 65 5.14 12.02 -5.95
C GLY A 65 4.70 11.00 -4.89
N LEU A 66 4.95 11.24 -3.61
CA LEU A 66 4.45 10.38 -2.52
C LEU A 66 2.93 10.41 -2.42
N THR A 67 2.30 11.59 -2.52
CA THR A 67 0.84 11.70 -2.53
C THR A 67 0.24 10.95 -3.71
N LEU A 68 0.81 11.09 -4.92
CA LEU A 68 0.36 10.31 -6.09
C LEU A 68 0.41 8.80 -5.82
N ILE A 69 1.53 8.30 -5.27
CA ILE A 69 1.68 6.88 -4.94
C ILE A 69 0.60 6.45 -3.93
N ALA A 70 0.36 7.23 -2.87
CA ALA A 70 -0.62 6.90 -1.85
C ALA A 70 -2.05 6.83 -2.42
N ASN A 71 -2.46 7.84 -3.21
CA ASN A 71 -3.77 7.89 -3.85
C ASN A 71 -4.01 6.68 -4.76
N ASP A 72 -3.00 6.37 -5.57
CA ASP A 72 -3.00 5.24 -6.47
C ASP A 72 -3.12 3.89 -5.72
N GLN A 73 -2.45 3.72 -4.58
CA GLN A 73 -2.54 2.50 -3.80
C GLN A 73 -3.92 2.30 -3.18
N VAL A 74 -4.59 3.38 -2.77
CA VAL A 74 -5.98 3.29 -2.31
C VAL A 74 -6.88 2.80 -3.44
N LEU A 75 -6.80 3.39 -4.63
CA LEU A 75 -7.59 2.96 -5.79
C LEU A 75 -7.33 1.49 -6.16
N ARG A 76 -6.06 1.08 -6.21
CA ARG A 76 -5.68 -0.30 -6.50
C ARG A 76 -6.21 -1.27 -5.45
N ASN A 77 -6.00 -0.98 -4.16
CA ASN A 77 -6.43 -1.88 -3.08
C ASN A 77 -7.97 -1.96 -3.01
N ALA A 78 -8.67 -0.82 -3.12
CA ALA A 78 -10.14 -0.78 -3.10
C ALA A 78 -10.74 -1.56 -4.28
N SER A 79 -10.16 -1.44 -5.49
CA SER A 79 -10.61 -2.16 -6.68
C SER A 79 -10.37 -3.67 -6.55
N ASN A 80 -9.16 -4.06 -6.13
CA ASN A 80 -8.82 -5.48 -5.90
C ASN A 80 -9.68 -6.11 -4.80
N THR A 81 -10.04 -5.33 -3.77
CA THR A 81 -10.89 -5.80 -2.68
C THR A 81 -12.35 -5.89 -3.12
N TYR A 82 -12.83 -4.95 -3.92
CA TYR A 82 -14.15 -5.01 -4.55
C TYR A 82 -14.31 -6.29 -5.40
N GLU A 83 -13.36 -6.58 -6.29
CA GLU A 83 -13.40 -7.80 -7.12
C GLU A 83 -13.35 -9.08 -6.28
N PHE A 84 -12.53 -9.09 -5.23
CA PHE A 84 -12.46 -10.21 -4.30
C PHE A 84 -13.82 -10.44 -3.59
N ILE A 85 -14.53 -9.38 -3.24
CA ILE A 85 -15.87 -9.47 -2.63
C ILE A 85 -16.88 -10.04 -3.62
N GLU A 86 -16.89 -9.60 -4.88
CA GLU A 86 -17.80 -10.15 -5.91
C GLU A 86 -17.56 -11.66 -6.12
N GLN A 87 -16.30 -12.09 -6.15
CA GLN A 87 -15.96 -13.51 -6.23
C GLN A 87 -16.44 -14.30 -5.02
N LEU A 88 -16.38 -13.74 -3.81
CA LEU A 88 -16.92 -14.38 -2.60
C LEU A 88 -18.45 -14.43 -2.63
N GLN A 89 -19.13 -13.37 -3.08
CA GLN A 89 -20.58 -13.32 -3.19
C GLN A 89 -21.12 -14.37 -4.15
N ALA A 90 -20.42 -14.62 -5.26
CA ALA A 90 -20.77 -15.64 -6.24
C ALA A 90 -20.65 -17.08 -5.70
N ARG A 91 -19.79 -17.30 -4.69
CA ARG A 91 -19.50 -18.63 -4.14
C ARG A 91 -20.25 -18.96 -2.86
N THR A 92 -20.74 -17.96 -2.13
CA THR A 92 -21.53 -18.18 -0.92
C THR A 92 -23.00 -18.40 -1.26
N SER A 93 -23.66 -19.34 -0.58
CA SER A 93 -25.11 -19.51 -0.61
C SER A 93 -25.81 -18.90 0.61
N ASP A 94 -25.07 -18.60 1.68
CA ASP A 94 -25.60 -18.07 2.93
C ASP A 94 -26.09 -16.62 2.77
N PRO A 95 -27.39 -16.33 2.98
CA PRO A 95 -27.95 -14.98 2.80
C PRO A 95 -27.31 -13.92 3.70
N ALA A 96 -26.99 -14.27 4.97
CA ALA A 96 -26.40 -13.33 5.92
C ALA A 96 -24.98 -12.92 5.48
N THR A 97 -24.17 -13.89 5.07
CA THR A 97 -22.85 -13.66 4.49
C THR A 97 -22.96 -12.82 3.21
N ARG A 98 -23.91 -13.11 2.32
CA ARG A 98 -24.08 -12.35 1.08
C ARG A 98 -24.44 -10.88 1.35
N ALA A 99 -25.30 -10.61 2.34
CA ALA A 99 -25.65 -9.25 2.76
C ALA A 99 -24.46 -8.52 3.42
N ALA A 100 -23.68 -9.19 4.26
CA ALA A 100 -22.47 -8.61 4.84
C ALA A 100 -21.43 -8.25 3.76
N LEU A 101 -21.23 -9.13 2.77
CA LEU A 101 -20.37 -8.87 1.63
C LEU A 101 -20.87 -7.70 0.77
N GLU A 102 -22.19 -7.55 0.61
CA GLU A 102 -22.76 -6.42 -0.13
C GLU A 102 -22.43 -5.08 0.51
N ASN A 103 -22.51 -4.98 1.84
CA ASN A 103 -22.09 -3.78 2.56
C ASN A 103 -20.59 -3.47 2.33
N CYS A 104 -19.74 -4.50 2.29
CA CYS A 104 -18.32 -4.32 1.97
C CYS A 104 -18.12 -3.85 0.52
N ARG A 105 -18.90 -4.38 -0.43
CA ARG A 105 -18.85 -3.99 -1.86
C ARG A 105 -19.21 -2.51 -2.02
N ILE A 106 -20.31 -2.07 -1.40
CA ILE A 106 -20.75 -0.68 -1.37
C ILE A 106 -19.67 0.22 -0.74
N GLY A 107 -19.09 -0.20 0.38
CA GLY A 107 -18.01 0.53 1.05
C GLY A 107 -16.79 0.73 0.15
N CYS A 108 -16.37 -0.31 -0.59
CA CYS A 108 -15.27 -0.21 -1.55
C CYS A 108 -15.62 0.73 -2.72
N SER A 109 -16.87 0.73 -3.21
CA SER A 109 -17.33 1.69 -4.24
C SER A 109 -17.19 3.14 -3.77
N GLN A 110 -17.64 3.43 -2.55
CA GLN A 110 -17.54 4.78 -1.97
C GLN A 110 -16.09 5.26 -1.83
N VAL A 111 -15.18 4.37 -1.40
CA VAL A 111 -13.75 4.69 -1.33
C VAL A 111 -13.19 4.98 -2.73
N ARG A 112 -13.53 4.15 -3.73
CA ARG A 112 -13.09 4.37 -5.12
C ARG A 112 -13.58 5.70 -5.67
N GLU A 113 -14.86 6.01 -5.52
CA GLU A 113 -15.46 7.26 -5.98
C GLU A 113 -14.80 8.49 -5.34
N ALA A 114 -14.52 8.43 -4.04
CA ALA A 114 -13.80 9.49 -3.33
C ALA A 114 -12.38 9.70 -3.88
N PHE A 115 -11.67 8.62 -4.20
CA PHE A 115 -10.30 8.67 -4.69
C PHE A 115 -10.17 8.94 -6.20
N GLU A 116 -11.21 8.66 -6.99
CA GLU A 116 -11.35 9.13 -8.36
C GLU A 116 -11.53 10.65 -8.39
N GLN A 117 -12.35 11.19 -7.48
CA GLN A 117 -12.46 12.64 -7.28
C GLN A 117 -11.16 13.24 -6.74
N ALA A 118 -10.49 12.59 -5.79
CA ALA A 118 -9.19 13.02 -5.30
C ALA A 118 -8.17 13.12 -6.43
N SER A 119 -8.09 12.11 -7.30
CA SER A 119 -7.24 12.11 -8.51
C SER A 119 -7.56 13.28 -9.44
N TYR A 120 -8.84 13.60 -9.63
CA TYR A 120 -9.24 14.77 -10.42
C TYR A 120 -8.72 16.08 -9.82
N TYR A 121 -8.85 16.28 -8.50
CA TYR A 121 -8.33 17.48 -7.82
C TYR A 121 -6.80 17.51 -7.77
N PHE A 122 -6.15 16.37 -7.56
CA PHE A 122 -4.70 16.22 -7.61
C PHE A 122 -4.13 16.68 -8.96
N ASN A 123 -4.74 16.24 -10.08
CA ASN A 123 -4.33 16.63 -11.44
C ASN A 123 -4.48 18.13 -11.70
N LYS A 124 -5.41 18.79 -11.00
CA LYS A 124 -5.59 20.26 -11.02
C LYS A 124 -4.69 21.00 -10.03
N ARG A 125 -3.88 20.28 -9.25
CA ARG A 125 -3.07 20.81 -8.13
C ARG A 125 -3.92 21.47 -7.05
N ASP A 126 -5.21 21.13 -6.96
CA ASP A 126 -6.13 21.56 -5.91
C ASP A 126 -6.07 20.56 -4.75
N TYR A 127 -4.95 20.57 -4.03
CA TYR A 127 -4.71 19.61 -2.95
C TYR A 127 -5.65 19.80 -1.76
N ALA A 128 -6.19 21.00 -1.55
CA ALA A 128 -7.16 21.26 -0.50
C ALA A 128 -8.49 20.53 -0.77
N SER A 129 -9.02 20.63 -2.00
CA SER A 129 -10.22 19.89 -2.39
C SER A 129 -9.97 18.38 -2.45
N MET A 130 -8.78 17.96 -2.88
CA MET A 130 -8.36 16.55 -2.85
C MET A 130 -8.41 15.98 -1.43
N VAL A 131 -7.74 16.60 -0.45
CA VAL A 131 -7.75 16.13 0.95
C VAL A 131 -9.17 16.15 1.52
N LYS A 132 -10.00 17.12 1.14
CA LYS A 132 -11.39 17.20 1.57
C LYS A 132 -12.18 15.95 1.18
N VAL A 133 -12.07 15.48 -0.07
CA VAL A 133 -12.78 14.27 -0.50
C VAL A 133 -12.15 12.99 0.05
N GLU A 134 -10.83 12.93 0.21
CA GLU A 134 -10.15 11.78 0.83
C GLU A 134 -10.58 11.57 2.29
N ARG A 135 -10.84 12.64 3.04
CA ARG A 135 -11.32 12.59 4.43
C ARG A 135 -12.70 11.97 4.59
N ASP A 136 -13.50 11.87 3.53
CA ASP A 136 -14.80 11.19 3.57
C ASP A 136 -14.68 9.67 3.35
N ALA A 137 -13.59 9.20 2.72
CA ALA A 137 -13.38 7.79 2.37
C ALA A 137 -13.38 6.80 3.56
N PRO A 138 -12.88 7.14 4.77
CA PRO A 138 -12.97 6.25 5.92
C PRO A 138 -14.40 5.81 6.26
N ARG A 139 -15.43 6.60 5.89
CA ARG A 139 -16.83 6.19 6.07
C ARG A 139 -17.17 4.94 5.25
N GLY A 140 -16.69 4.87 4.01
CA GLY A 140 -16.88 3.70 3.15
C GLY A 140 -16.19 2.45 3.70
N GLU A 141 -14.97 2.59 4.21
CA GLU A 141 -14.25 1.49 4.89
C GLU A 141 -15.02 0.97 6.12
N ALA A 142 -15.62 1.87 6.89
CA ALA A 142 -16.38 1.53 8.10
C ALA A 142 -17.65 0.72 7.81
N PHE A 143 -18.25 0.86 6.62
CA PHE A 143 -19.41 0.07 6.19
C PHE A 143 -19.11 -1.43 6.06
N CYS A 144 -17.87 -1.79 5.72
CA CYS A 144 -17.49 -3.18 5.56
C CYS A 144 -17.38 -3.87 6.92
N ARG A 145 -18.28 -4.81 7.20
CA ARG A 145 -18.19 -5.71 8.37
C ARG A 145 -17.91 -7.12 7.86
N PRO A 146 -16.64 -7.59 7.91
CA PRO A 146 -16.29 -8.94 7.48
C PRO A 146 -17.19 -10.00 8.15
N PRO A 147 -17.68 -11.02 7.41
CA PRO A 147 -18.62 -12.01 7.95
C PRO A 147 -18.06 -12.81 9.13
N THR A 148 -16.75 -13.06 9.13
CA THR A 148 -16.03 -13.76 10.18
C THR A 148 -14.67 -13.10 10.42
N THR A 149 -14.12 -13.28 11.63
CA THR A 149 -12.79 -12.79 12.01
C THR A 149 -11.64 -13.50 11.28
N ALA A 150 -11.89 -14.69 10.74
CA ALA A 150 -10.93 -15.46 9.94
C ALA A 150 -10.97 -15.10 8.44
N SER A 151 -11.88 -14.22 8.01
CA SER A 151 -12.00 -13.84 6.61
C SER A 151 -10.77 -13.04 6.15
N ARG A 152 -10.27 -13.31 4.94
CA ARG A 152 -9.25 -12.48 4.28
C ARG A 152 -9.68 -11.03 4.08
N LEU A 153 -10.99 -10.72 4.22
CA LEU A 153 -11.50 -9.36 4.23
C LEU A 153 -11.05 -8.54 5.43
N VAL A 154 -10.70 -9.18 6.56
CA VAL A 154 -10.20 -8.47 7.74
C VAL A 154 -8.90 -7.76 7.41
N GLU A 155 -7.94 -8.47 6.81
CA GLU A 155 -6.66 -7.85 6.44
C GLU A 155 -6.83 -6.85 5.30
N ARG A 156 -7.61 -7.16 4.27
CA ARG A 156 -7.87 -6.21 3.17
C ARG A 156 -8.50 -4.90 3.66
N LYS A 157 -9.44 -4.99 4.61
CA LYS A 157 -10.05 -3.83 5.26
C LYS A 157 -8.99 -3.03 6.04
N ARG A 158 -8.15 -3.70 6.82
CA ARG A 158 -7.04 -3.08 7.56
C ARG A 158 -6.09 -2.34 6.62
N GLU A 159 -5.60 -3.00 5.57
CA GLU A 159 -4.72 -2.41 4.57
C GLU A 159 -5.36 -1.18 3.93
N LEU A 160 -6.62 -1.28 3.49
CA LEU A 160 -7.34 -0.16 2.88
C LEU A 160 -7.44 1.04 3.83
N ARG A 161 -7.72 0.81 5.11
CA ARG A 161 -7.77 1.88 6.11
C ARG A 161 -6.42 2.58 6.28
N ILE A 162 -5.32 1.82 6.32
CA ILE A 162 -3.98 2.38 6.42
C ILE A 162 -3.65 3.18 5.16
N LEU A 163 -3.97 2.66 3.97
CA LEU A 163 -3.74 3.35 2.70
C LEU A 163 -4.52 4.67 2.61
N ILE A 164 -5.78 4.71 3.04
CA ILE A 164 -6.57 5.94 3.10
C ILE A 164 -5.90 6.96 4.03
N ALA A 165 -5.44 6.52 5.21
CA ALA A 165 -4.74 7.40 6.15
C ALA A 165 -3.40 7.92 5.57
N MET A 166 -2.64 7.07 4.88
CA MET A 166 -1.40 7.45 4.20
C MET A 166 -1.66 8.57 3.18
N SER A 167 -2.70 8.41 2.35
CA SER A 167 -3.11 9.41 1.37
C SER A 167 -3.47 10.74 2.01
N VAL A 168 -4.35 10.71 3.02
CA VAL A 168 -4.82 11.94 3.69
C VAL A 168 -3.64 12.69 4.33
N VAL A 169 -2.70 11.97 4.97
CA VAL A 169 -1.52 12.58 5.57
C VAL A 169 -0.57 13.14 4.50
N ALA A 170 -0.32 12.40 3.43
CA ALA A 170 0.52 12.87 2.32
C ALA A 170 -0.07 14.11 1.65
N GLY A 171 -1.38 14.11 1.38
CA GLY A 171 -2.10 15.25 0.83
C GLY A 171 -2.09 16.47 1.77
N HIS A 172 -2.23 16.26 3.08
CA HIS A 172 -2.19 17.35 4.05
C HIS A 172 -0.81 18.02 4.15
N ILE A 173 0.29 17.30 3.85
CA ILE A 173 1.62 17.93 3.73
C ILE A 173 1.65 18.95 2.57
N LEU A 174 0.90 18.70 1.50
CA LEU A 174 0.78 19.62 0.36
C LEU A 174 -0.19 20.78 0.61
N ALA A 175 -1.22 20.56 1.44
CA ALA A 175 -2.24 21.53 1.82
C ALA A 175 -2.56 21.43 3.34
N PRO A 176 -1.75 22.10 4.18
CA PRO A 176 -1.91 22.11 5.63
C PRO A 176 -3.13 22.92 6.11
#